data_AF-A0A3D0NIB5-F1
#
_entry.id   AF-A0A3D0NIB5-F1
#
_cell.length_a   1.000
_cell.length_b   1.000
_cell.length_c   1.000
_cell.angle_alpha   90.00
_cell.angle_beta   90.00
_cell.angle_gamma   90.00
#
_symmetry.space_group_name_H-M   'P 1'
#
loop_
_entity.id
_entity.type
_entity.pdbx_description
1 polymer ?
#
loop_
_entity_poly.entity_id
_entity_poly.type
_entity_poly.pdbx_seq_one_letter_code
_entity_poly.pdbx_strand_id
1 'polypeptide(L)'
;AAPVGPTCGEEYLPLDPLEAMRAVVAQKIPLIVGTNADEGRLFTRFLKLLPTTEHAIERMLEHTPPGVRERVLAGYPHYPHPDACVQFGGDMIFNTAAWQIAEAHAKLAPTFVYRYDFAPRTLHWTGFGATHATELLAVFGIYRSRVGAVLTGGVDQRAAVKVSHQVQSRWNQFAHTGVPGDDWPVYNHIERPVLVFDRHTHVEYDPHPHRREAWADFSLADR
;
A
#
# COMPACT_ATOMS: atom_id res chain seq x y z
N ALA A 1 1.77 -18.87 -4.02
CA ALA A 1 2.99 -18.38 -3.37
C ALA A 1 3.96 -17.83 -4.42
N ALA A 2 4.75 -16.79 -4.07
CA ALA A 2 5.93 -16.43 -4.85
C ALA A 2 6.93 -17.61 -4.81
N PRO A 3 7.70 -17.87 -5.88
CA PRO A 3 8.60 -19.02 -5.93
C PRO A 3 9.72 -18.96 -4.89
N VAL A 4 9.98 -17.78 -4.33
CA VAL A 4 10.97 -17.53 -3.27
C VAL A 4 10.42 -16.46 -2.32
N GLY A 5 10.54 -16.68 -1.02
CA GLY A 5 10.16 -15.73 0.02
C GLY A 5 10.53 -16.25 1.41
N PRO A 6 10.45 -15.41 2.46
CA PRO A 6 10.62 -15.87 3.83
C PRO A 6 9.56 -16.92 4.21
N THR A 7 9.96 -17.90 5.02
CA THR A 7 9.06 -18.89 5.64
C THR A 7 9.12 -18.75 7.16
N CYS A 8 7.98 -18.89 7.83
CA CYS A 8 7.88 -18.84 9.29
C CYS A 8 7.85 -20.26 9.89
N GLY A 9 7.97 -20.36 11.23
CA GLY A 9 8.04 -21.63 11.97
C GLY A 9 9.46 -22.16 12.15
N GLU A 10 10.46 -21.37 11.76
CA GLU A 10 11.88 -21.71 11.84
C GLU A 10 12.58 -20.85 12.92
N GLU A 11 13.81 -21.21 13.30
CA GLU A 11 14.60 -20.52 14.33
C GLU A 11 14.68 -18.98 14.12
N TYR A 12 14.85 -18.55 12.87
CA TYR A 12 15.02 -17.13 12.52
C TYR A 12 13.70 -16.35 12.37
N LEU A 13 12.59 -17.04 12.11
CA LEU A 13 11.25 -16.45 12.01
C LEU A 13 10.23 -17.41 12.64
N PRO A 14 10.16 -17.48 13.99
CA PRO A 14 9.34 -18.50 14.66
C PRO A 14 7.84 -18.33 14.45
N LEU A 15 7.39 -17.10 14.22
CA LEU A 15 5.98 -16.73 14.04
C LEU A 15 5.81 -15.97 12.73
N ASP A 16 4.63 -16.10 12.12
CA ASP A 16 4.20 -15.18 11.09
C ASP A 16 4.25 -13.73 11.64
N PRO A 17 4.82 -12.75 10.91
CA PRO A 17 4.97 -11.38 11.42
C PRO A 17 3.65 -10.73 11.84
N LEU A 18 2.55 -10.98 11.11
CA LEU A 18 1.26 -10.40 11.42
C LEU A 18 0.65 -11.06 12.66
N GLU A 19 0.79 -12.38 12.79
CA GLU A 19 0.42 -13.09 14.02
C GLU A 19 1.22 -12.60 15.24
N ALA A 20 2.52 -12.35 15.09
CA ALA A 20 3.35 -11.79 16.16
C ALA A 20 2.88 -10.39 16.59
N MET A 21 2.46 -9.55 15.64
CA MET A 21 1.87 -8.24 15.93
C MET A 21 0.51 -8.37 16.63
N ARG A 22 -0.37 -9.25 16.13
CA ARG A 22 -1.71 -9.51 16.69
C ARG A 22 -1.63 -10.07 18.12
N ALA A 23 -0.70 -10.97 18.37
CA ALA A 23 -0.43 -11.56 19.68
C ALA A 23 0.34 -10.62 20.62
N VAL A 24 0.70 -9.41 20.17
CA VAL A 24 1.38 -8.39 20.97
C VAL A 24 2.76 -8.83 21.47
N VAL A 25 3.41 -9.75 20.72
CA VAL A 25 4.76 -10.27 21.03
C VAL A 25 5.84 -9.68 20.11
N ALA A 26 5.46 -8.94 19.09
CA ALA A 26 6.38 -8.17 18.26
C ALA A 26 7.02 -7.00 19.03
N GLN A 27 8.14 -6.49 18.50
CA GLN A 27 8.86 -5.36 19.09
C GLN A 27 8.01 -4.08 19.07
N LYS A 28 8.01 -3.35 20.18
CA LYS A 28 7.23 -2.11 20.37
C LYS A 28 7.99 -0.89 19.87
N ILE A 29 8.10 -0.78 18.55
CA ILE A 29 8.78 0.34 17.88
C ILE A 29 7.79 1.16 17.04
N PRO A 30 7.96 2.49 16.94
CA PRO A 30 7.14 3.29 16.02
C PRO A 30 7.23 2.77 14.59
N LEU A 31 6.14 2.89 13.83
CA LEU A 31 6.05 2.37 12.46
C LEU A 31 5.46 3.41 11.50
N ILE A 32 6.08 3.54 10.32
CA ILE A 32 5.42 4.08 9.13
C ILE A 32 5.13 2.90 8.19
N VAL A 33 3.90 2.80 7.70
CA VAL A 33 3.49 1.81 6.70
C VAL A 33 2.58 2.48 5.67
N GLY A 34 2.57 2.02 4.43
CA GLY A 34 1.72 2.62 3.40
C GLY A 34 1.81 1.92 2.07
N THR A 35 1.04 2.43 1.12
CA THR A 35 0.90 1.92 -0.24
C THR A 35 0.81 3.05 -1.24
N ASN A 36 0.92 2.72 -2.52
CA ASN A 36 0.61 3.63 -3.61
C ASN A 36 -0.87 3.49 -4.04
N ALA A 37 -1.47 4.52 -4.63
CA ALA A 37 -2.89 4.48 -5.01
C ALA A 37 -3.21 3.41 -6.07
N ASP A 38 -2.27 3.15 -6.99
CA ASP A 38 -2.44 2.31 -8.17
C ASP A 38 -1.48 1.10 -8.19
N GLU A 39 -1.18 0.48 -7.04
CA GLU A 39 -0.19 -0.62 -6.89
C GLU A 39 -0.27 -1.68 -8.00
N GLY A 40 -1.48 -2.11 -8.35
CA GLY A 40 -1.72 -3.17 -9.33
C GLY A 40 -1.35 -2.82 -10.78
N ARG A 41 -1.27 -1.53 -11.16
CA ARG A 41 -1.12 -1.11 -12.56
C ARG A 41 0.19 -1.57 -13.19
N LEU A 42 1.31 -1.58 -12.46
CA LEU A 42 2.61 -2.09 -12.93
C LEU A 42 2.56 -3.57 -13.34
N PHE A 43 1.75 -4.36 -12.61
CA PHE A 43 1.68 -5.81 -12.74
C PHE A 43 0.83 -6.27 -13.92
N THR A 44 0.05 -5.38 -14.53
CA THR A 44 -0.71 -5.67 -15.75
C THR A 44 0.19 -5.88 -16.97
N ARG A 45 1.28 -5.13 -17.06
CA ARG A 45 2.10 -5.01 -18.28
C ARG A 45 3.50 -5.59 -18.15
N PHE A 46 4.13 -5.46 -16.98
CA PHE A 46 5.56 -5.78 -16.82
C PHE A 46 5.83 -6.95 -15.88
N LEU A 47 5.04 -7.10 -14.82
CA LEU A 47 5.25 -8.14 -13.80
C LEU A 47 3.94 -8.89 -13.60
N LYS A 48 3.65 -9.91 -14.43
CA LYS A 48 2.40 -10.71 -14.36
C LYS A 48 2.33 -11.63 -13.14
N LEU A 49 2.53 -11.08 -11.95
CA LEU A 49 2.63 -11.77 -10.66
C LEU A 49 1.36 -11.62 -9.82
N LEU A 50 0.45 -10.71 -10.21
CA LEU A 50 -0.81 -10.46 -9.52
C LEU A 50 -2.00 -10.98 -10.35
N PRO A 51 -3.07 -11.46 -9.68
CA PRO A 51 -4.34 -11.78 -10.33
C PRO A 51 -5.04 -10.48 -10.72
N THR A 52 -4.71 -9.98 -11.90
CA THR A 52 -5.23 -8.71 -12.47
C THR A 52 -6.21 -8.93 -13.63
N THR A 53 -6.66 -10.17 -13.82
CA THR A 53 -7.68 -10.56 -14.81
C THR A 53 -8.75 -11.40 -14.13
N GLU A 54 -9.98 -11.34 -14.64
CA GLU A 54 -11.10 -12.17 -14.15
C GLU A 54 -10.71 -13.64 -14.00
N HIS A 55 -10.14 -14.24 -15.06
CA HIS A 55 -9.73 -15.65 -15.02
C HIS A 55 -8.71 -15.96 -13.91
N ALA A 56 -7.74 -15.07 -13.69
CA ALA A 56 -6.75 -15.27 -12.63
C ALA A 56 -7.37 -15.09 -11.23
N ILE A 57 -8.32 -14.15 -11.08
CA ILE A 57 -9.04 -13.87 -9.85
C ILE A 57 -9.96 -15.05 -9.51
N GLU A 58 -10.78 -15.54 -10.46
CA GLU A 58 -11.68 -16.67 -10.22
C GLU A 58 -10.90 -17.93 -9.82
N ARG A 59 -9.84 -18.29 -10.57
CA ARG A 59 -8.95 -19.41 -10.21
C ARG A 59 -8.38 -19.31 -8.80
N MET A 60 -8.07 -18.09 -8.39
CA MET A 60 -7.51 -17.83 -7.07
C MET A 60 -8.58 -17.93 -5.97
N LEU A 61 -9.82 -17.58 -6.28
CA LEU A 61 -10.95 -17.65 -5.36
C LEU A 61 -11.60 -19.05 -5.30
N GLU A 62 -11.38 -19.92 -6.30
CA GLU A 62 -11.93 -21.29 -6.38
C GLU A 62 -11.75 -22.11 -5.10
N HIS A 63 -10.61 -21.94 -4.42
CA HIS A 63 -10.24 -22.73 -3.24
C HIS A 63 -10.40 -21.97 -1.92
N THR A 64 -11.10 -20.83 -1.92
CA THR A 64 -11.36 -20.07 -0.70
C THR A 64 -12.55 -20.64 0.09
N PRO A 65 -12.59 -20.49 1.43
CA PRO A 65 -13.73 -20.92 2.24
C PRO A 65 -15.06 -20.31 1.75
N PRO A 66 -16.20 -21.00 1.99
CA PRO A 66 -17.52 -20.48 1.60
C PRO A 66 -17.77 -19.06 2.10
N GLY A 67 -18.28 -18.18 1.23
CA GLY A 67 -18.60 -16.78 1.54
C GLY A 67 -17.42 -15.81 1.40
N VAL A 68 -16.16 -16.28 1.36
CA VAL A 68 -14.99 -15.42 1.17
C VAL A 68 -15.02 -14.79 -0.22
N ARG A 69 -15.29 -15.59 -1.26
CA ARG A 69 -15.40 -15.10 -2.64
C ARG A 69 -16.42 -13.98 -2.76
N GLU A 70 -17.65 -14.19 -2.30
CA GLU A 70 -18.74 -13.23 -2.39
C GLU A 70 -18.41 -11.93 -1.64
N ARG A 71 -17.87 -12.07 -0.43
CA ARG A 71 -17.46 -10.93 0.41
C ARG A 71 -16.34 -10.12 -0.25
N VAL A 72 -15.31 -10.78 -0.77
CA VAL A 72 -14.18 -10.10 -1.41
C VAL A 72 -14.63 -9.39 -2.70
N LEU A 73 -15.39 -10.07 -3.56
CA LEU A 73 -15.86 -9.48 -4.82
C LEU A 73 -16.88 -8.35 -4.60
N ALA A 74 -17.65 -8.37 -3.51
CA ALA A 74 -18.55 -7.25 -3.16
C ALA A 74 -17.79 -5.94 -2.92
N GLY A 75 -16.50 -5.99 -2.60
CA GLY A 75 -15.62 -4.83 -2.52
C GLY A 75 -15.32 -4.16 -3.87
N TYR A 76 -15.68 -4.77 -5.00
CA TYR A 76 -15.36 -4.31 -6.36
C TYR A 76 -16.62 -4.25 -7.24
N PRO A 77 -17.45 -3.19 -7.15
CA PRO A 77 -18.75 -3.10 -7.81
C PRO A 77 -18.73 -3.25 -9.35
N HIS A 78 -17.59 -2.98 -9.98
CA HIS A 78 -17.41 -3.06 -11.43
C HIS A 78 -16.74 -4.35 -11.90
N TYR A 79 -16.48 -5.31 -11.01
CA TYR A 79 -15.96 -6.61 -11.41
C TYR A 79 -16.93 -7.30 -12.42
N PRO A 80 -16.45 -7.89 -13.53
CA PRO A 80 -15.05 -8.18 -13.87
C PRO A 80 -14.35 -7.16 -14.79
N HIS A 81 -14.75 -5.89 -14.81
CA HIS A 81 -14.08 -4.86 -15.62
C HIS A 81 -12.56 -4.81 -15.34
N PRO A 82 -11.70 -4.57 -16.35
CA PRO A 82 -10.24 -4.59 -16.18
C PRO A 82 -9.74 -3.73 -15.02
N ASP A 83 -10.20 -2.49 -14.87
CA ASP A 83 -9.79 -1.63 -13.75
C ASP A 83 -10.14 -2.22 -12.38
N ALA A 84 -11.29 -2.89 -12.24
CA ALA A 84 -11.68 -3.56 -10.99
C ALA A 84 -10.77 -4.76 -10.71
N CYS A 85 -10.38 -5.52 -11.74
CA CYS A 85 -9.43 -6.63 -11.59
C CYS A 85 -8.03 -6.14 -11.20
N VAL A 86 -7.59 -4.99 -11.73
CA VAL A 86 -6.31 -4.38 -11.38
C VAL A 86 -6.32 -3.90 -9.92
N GLN A 87 -7.41 -3.25 -9.51
CA GLN A 87 -7.62 -2.81 -8.14
C GLN A 87 -7.63 -4.01 -7.18
N PHE A 88 -8.31 -5.09 -7.54
CA PHE A 88 -8.32 -6.34 -6.80
C PHE A 88 -6.91 -6.89 -6.59
N GLY A 89 -6.13 -7.02 -7.67
CA GLY A 89 -4.78 -7.57 -7.59
C GLY A 89 -3.86 -6.72 -6.71
N GLY A 90 -3.97 -5.39 -6.80
CA GLY A 90 -3.22 -4.46 -5.95
C GLY A 90 -3.61 -4.57 -4.47
N ASP A 91 -4.91 -4.61 -4.19
CA ASP A 91 -5.40 -4.72 -2.82
C ASP A 91 -4.98 -6.03 -2.16
N MET A 92 -5.10 -7.14 -2.88
CA MET A 92 -4.79 -8.47 -2.36
C MET A 92 -3.37 -8.57 -1.79
N ILE A 93 -2.37 -7.99 -2.46
CA ILE A 93 -0.97 -8.09 -2.02
C ILE A 93 -0.54 -6.90 -1.16
N PHE A 94 -0.90 -5.68 -1.56
CA PHE A 94 -0.34 -4.47 -0.94
C PHE A 94 -1.27 -3.87 0.10
N ASN A 95 -2.50 -3.50 -0.28
CA ASN A 95 -3.38 -2.79 0.65
C ASN A 95 -3.83 -3.67 1.81
N THR A 96 -4.15 -4.95 1.57
CA THR A 96 -4.51 -5.90 2.63
C THR A 96 -3.39 -6.05 3.65
N ALA A 97 -2.15 -6.23 3.20
CA ALA A 97 -1.00 -6.32 4.10
C ALA A 97 -0.80 -5.03 4.90
N ALA A 98 -0.85 -3.87 4.25
CA ALA A 98 -0.70 -2.58 4.92
C ALA A 98 -1.79 -2.32 5.96
N TRP A 99 -3.06 -2.59 5.63
CA TRP A 99 -4.19 -2.45 6.56
C TRP A 99 -4.04 -3.38 7.76
N GLN A 100 -3.74 -4.65 7.53
CA GLN A 100 -3.61 -5.64 8.61
C GLN A 100 -2.43 -5.33 9.53
N ILE A 101 -1.28 -4.92 8.97
CA ILE A 101 -0.12 -4.46 9.74
C ILE A 101 -0.48 -3.22 10.57
N ALA A 102 -1.15 -2.23 9.97
CA ALA A 102 -1.54 -1.01 10.69
C ALA A 102 -2.50 -1.30 11.84
N GLU A 103 -3.53 -2.12 11.62
CA GLU A 103 -4.51 -2.52 12.65
C GLU A 103 -3.89 -3.33 13.79
N ALA A 104 -2.96 -4.23 13.46
CA ALA A 104 -2.28 -5.05 14.46
C ALA A 104 -1.26 -4.23 15.26
N HIS A 105 -0.40 -3.46 14.57
CA HIS A 105 0.73 -2.77 15.19
C HIS A 105 0.33 -1.48 15.93
N ALA A 106 -0.78 -0.85 15.58
CA ALA A 106 -1.29 0.31 16.31
C ALA A 106 -1.67 0.00 17.78
N LYS A 107 -1.83 -1.29 18.14
CA LYS A 107 -2.02 -1.75 19.53
C LYS A 107 -0.70 -1.85 20.31
N LEU A 108 0.43 -1.88 19.61
CA LEU A 108 1.77 -2.07 20.16
C LEU A 108 2.53 -0.76 20.34
N ALA A 109 2.50 0.09 19.32
CA ALA A 109 3.31 1.31 19.24
C ALA A 109 2.69 2.35 18.30
N PRO A 110 3.12 3.62 18.37
CA PRO A 110 2.69 4.66 17.43
C PRO A 110 2.88 4.22 15.98
N THR A 111 1.79 4.17 15.23
CA THR A 111 1.77 3.74 13.84
C THR A 111 1.23 4.86 12.97
N PHE A 112 1.86 5.12 11.84
CA PHE A 112 1.50 6.18 10.90
C PHE A 112 1.28 5.56 9.53
N VAL A 113 0.12 5.83 8.93
CA VAL A 113 -0.25 5.25 7.63
C VAL A 113 -0.21 6.33 6.55
N TYR A 114 0.34 6.00 5.38
CA TYR A 114 0.25 6.86 4.19
C TYR A 114 -0.34 6.14 2.98
N ARG A 115 -0.87 6.94 2.05
CA ARG A 115 -1.14 6.55 0.66
C ARG A 115 -0.40 7.52 -0.26
N TYR A 116 0.33 7.01 -1.23
CA TYR A 116 1.03 7.83 -2.21
C TYR A 116 0.23 7.89 -3.51
N ASP A 117 -0.31 9.08 -3.80
CA ASP A 117 -1.22 9.33 -4.91
C ASP A 117 -0.56 10.18 -6.01
N PHE A 118 0.58 10.80 -5.71
CA PHE A 118 1.26 11.66 -6.67
C PHE A 118 1.79 10.87 -7.87
N ALA A 119 1.27 11.19 -9.05
CA ALA A 119 1.87 10.80 -10.32
C ALA A 119 1.99 12.01 -11.27
N PRO A 120 3.16 12.20 -11.91
CA PRO A 120 3.27 13.16 -13.00
C PRO A 120 2.32 12.81 -14.14
N ARG A 121 1.87 13.83 -14.89
CA ARG A 121 0.95 13.66 -16.05
C ARG A 121 1.45 12.64 -17.07
N THR A 122 2.74 12.62 -17.32
CA THR A 122 3.42 11.62 -18.18
C THR A 122 3.13 10.19 -17.74
N LEU A 123 3.13 9.92 -16.43
CA LEU A 123 2.89 8.60 -15.86
C LEU A 123 1.40 8.24 -15.91
N HIS A 124 0.51 9.22 -15.71
CA HIS A 124 -0.92 9.04 -15.98
C HIS A 124 -1.19 8.73 -17.45
N TRP A 125 -0.55 9.42 -18.40
CA TRP A 125 -0.73 9.18 -19.84
C TRP A 125 -0.29 7.78 -20.28
N THR A 126 0.70 7.20 -19.59
CA THR A 126 1.10 5.81 -19.83
C THR A 126 0.13 4.77 -19.22
N GLY A 127 -0.87 5.23 -18.45
CA GLY A 127 -1.82 4.37 -17.75
C GLY A 127 -1.27 3.74 -16.47
N PHE A 128 -0.16 4.24 -15.92
CA PHE A 128 0.44 3.74 -14.68
C PHE A 128 -0.07 4.45 -13.44
N GLY A 129 -0.29 5.77 -13.49
CA GLY A 129 -0.65 6.52 -12.28
C GLY A 129 0.39 6.35 -11.17
N ALA A 130 -0.04 6.40 -9.91
CA ALA A 130 0.85 6.22 -8.76
C ALA A 130 0.96 4.71 -8.44
N THR A 131 1.67 3.99 -9.31
CA THR A 131 1.80 2.54 -9.20
C THR A 131 2.98 2.11 -8.33
N HIS A 132 3.17 0.80 -8.19
CA HIS A 132 4.22 0.19 -7.40
C HIS A 132 5.61 0.78 -7.66
N ALA A 133 6.33 1.04 -6.57
CA ALA A 133 7.67 1.64 -6.51
C ALA A 133 7.78 3.10 -7.00
N THR A 134 6.68 3.78 -7.34
CA THR A 134 6.74 5.17 -7.82
C THR A 134 7.05 6.17 -6.70
N GLU A 135 6.70 5.86 -5.45
CA GLU A 135 7.04 6.65 -4.27
C GLU A 135 8.55 6.72 -4.05
N LEU A 136 9.31 5.72 -4.51
CA LEU A 136 10.77 5.71 -4.40
C LEU A 136 11.41 6.91 -5.12
N LEU A 137 10.75 7.43 -6.17
CA LEU A 137 11.19 8.64 -6.86
C LEU A 137 11.18 9.86 -5.93
N ALA A 138 10.21 9.93 -5.02
CA ALA A 138 10.11 10.95 -3.99
C ALA A 138 11.07 10.68 -2.82
N VAL A 139 11.09 9.44 -2.31
CA VAL A 139 11.93 9.00 -1.17
C VAL A 139 13.41 9.27 -1.45
N PHE A 140 13.92 8.88 -2.62
CA PHE A 140 15.33 9.03 -2.98
C PHE A 140 15.66 10.34 -3.72
N GLY A 141 14.68 11.25 -3.88
CA GLY A 141 14.92 12.56 -4.47
C GLY A 141 15.18 12.54 -5.98
N ILE A 142 14.77 11.47 -6.68
CA ILE A 142 14.97 11.31 -8.13
C ILE A 142 14.31 12.44 -8.91
N TYR A 143 13.19 12.99 -8.45
CA TYR A 143 12.52 14.14 -9.09
C TYR A 143 13.39 15.41 -9.18
N ARG A 144 14.44 15.54 -8.37
CA ARG A 144 15.41 16.65 -8.45
C ARG A 144 16.49 16.45 -9.52
N SER A 145 16.62 15.24 -10.06
CA SER A 145 17.62 14.90 -11.07
C SER A 145 17.16 15.26 -12.49
N ARG A 146 18.08 15.20 -13.46
CA ARG A 146 17.74 15.31 -14.89
C ARG A 146 16.76 14.22 -15.35
N VAL A 147 16.91 13.00 -14.83
CA VAL A 147 15.97 11.90 -15.09
C VAL A 147 14.58 12.27 -14.57
N GLY A 148 14.49 12.84 -13.38
CA GLY A 148 13.24 13.39 -12.83
C GLY A 148 12.61 14.48 -13.69
N ALA A 149 13.41 15.40 -14.23
CA ALA A 149 12.93 16.44 -15.14
C ALA A 149 12.31 15.85 -16.42
N VAL A 150 12.95 14.84 -17.01
CA VAL A 150 12.43 14.11 -18.18
C VAL A 150 11.16 13.35 -17.80
N LEU A 151 11.17 12.61 -16.70
CA LEU A 151 10.02 11.85 -16.22
C LEU A 151 8.79 12.74 -15.99
N THR A 152 8.98 13.97 -15.51
CA THR A 152 7.88 14.92 -15.28
C THR A 152 7.49 15.74 -16.51
N GLY A 153 8.17 15.54 -17.65
CA GLY A 153 8.01 16.36 -18.85
C GLY A 153 8.31 17.85 -18.63
N GLY A 154 9.06 18.19 -17.57
CA GLY A 154 9.32 19.56 -17.11
C GLY A 154 8.12 20.29 -16.48
N VAL A 155 6.88 19.96 -16.86
CA VAL A 155 5.66 20.66 -16.41
C VAL A 155 5.36 20.38 -14.93
N ASP A 156 5.47 19.12 -14.52
CA ASP A 156 5.12 18.71 -13.16
C ASP A 156 6.34 18.69 -12.21
N GLN A 157 7.51 19.11 -12.69
CA GLN A 157 8.76 19.01 -11.93
C GLN A 157 8.67 19.73 -10.58
N ARG A 158 8.08 20.92 -10.53
CA ARG A 158 7.93 21.68 -9.28
C ARG A 158 7.06 20.93 -8.26
N ALA A 159 5.94 20.36 -8.70
CA ALA A 159 5.07 19.58 -7.84
C ALA A 159 5.77 18.30 -7.35
N ALA A 160 6.46 17.60 -8.25
CA ALA A 160 7.19 16.39 -7.92
C ALA A 160 8.33 16.64 -6.92
N VAL A 161 9.08 17.72 -7.08
CA VAL A 161 10.12 18.15 -6.12
C VAL A 161 9.51 18.53 -4.78
N LYS A 162 8.34 19.19 -4.76
CA LYS A 162 7.61 19.51 -3.53
C LYS A 162 7.17 18.24 -2.79
N VAL A 163 6.59 17.27 -3.50
CA VAL A 163 6.19 15.98 -2.90
C VAL A 163 7.42 15.23 -2.37
N SER A 164 8.51 15.19 -3.13
CA SER A 164 9.78 14.62 -2.66
C SER A 164 10.30 15.29 -1.39
N HIS A 165 10.22 16.62 -1.30
CA HIS A 165 10.58 17.34 -0.08
C HIS A 165 9.68 16.95 1.10
N GLN A 166 8.36 16.85 0.89
CA GLN A 166 7.43 16.42 1.94
C GLN A 166 7.81 15.02 2.45
N VAL A 167 7.86 14.01 1.56
CA VAL A 167 8.21 12.64 1.93
C VAL A 167 9.55 12.57 2.69
N GLN A 168 10.60 13.19 2.14
CA GLN A 168 11.92 13.15 2.79
C GLN A 168 11.95 13.85 4.15
N SER A 169 11.25 14.99 4.29
CA SER A 169 11.15 15.69 5.57
C SER A 169 10.48 14.82 6.63
N ARG A 170 9.38 14.13 6.27
CA ARG A 170 8.66 13.23 7.18
C ARG A 170 9.51 12.02 7.58
N TRP A 171 10.18 11.37 6.63
CA TRP A 171 11.05 10.22 6.90
C TRP A 171 12.24 10.61 7.76
N ASN A 172 12.84 11.77 7.50
CA ASN A 172 13.94 12.30 8.30
C ASN A 172 13.49 12.60 9.74
N GLN A 173 12.37 13.30 9.91
CA GLN A 173 11.83 13.60 11.24
C GLN A 173 11.48 12.32 12.01
N PHE A 174 10.87 11.34 11.35
CA PHE A 174 10.56 10.05 11.93
C PHE A 174 11.82 9.28 12.35
N ALA A 175 12.87 9.27 11.51
CA ALA A 175 14.13 8.62 11.85
C ALA A 175 14.80 9.23 13.09
N HIS A 176 14.63 10.54 13.33
CA HIS A 176 15.19 11.21 14.52
C HIS A 176 14.32 11.10 15.78
N THR A 177 13.00 11.04 15.63
CA THR A 177 12.07 11.27 16.76
C THR A 177 11.02 10.18 16.95
N GLY A 178 10.84 9.29 15.98
CA GLY A 178 9.72 8.34 15.93
C GLY A 178 8.38 8.97 15.57
N VAL A 179 8.33 10.27 15.26
CA VAL A 179 7.11 11.01 14.87
C VAL A 179 7.39 11.73 13.54
N PRO A 180 6.58 11.50 12.48
CA PRO A 180 6.83 12.11 11.17
C PRO A 180 6.36 13.57 11.07
N GLY A 181 5.75 14.11 12.12
CA GLY A 181 5.34 15.51 12.27
C GLY A 181 3.94 15.65 12.86
N ASP A 182 3.62 16.85 13.34
CA ASP A 182 2.45 17.08 14.21
C ASP A 182 1.11 16.99 13.46
N ASP A 183 1.12 17.21 12.14
CA ASP A 183 -0.04 17.15 11.24
C ASP A 183 -0.22 15.76 10.59
N TRP A 184 0.55 14.75 10.99
CA TRP A 184 0.33 13.36 10.59
C TRP A 184 -0.23 12.56 11.78
N PRO A 185 -1.55 12.32 11.83
CA PRO A 185 -2.17 11.68 12.97
C PRO A 185 -1.69 10.24 13.17
N VAL A 186 -1.59 9.81 14.43
CA VAL A 186 -1.34 8.42 14.79
C VAL A 186 -2.55 7.58 14.38
N TYR A 187 -2.29 6.48 13.67
CA TYR A 187 -3.31 5.52 13.25
C TYR A 187 -4.01 4.91 14.46
N ASN A 188 -5.33 4.83 14.38
CA ASN A 188 -6.17 4.23 15.41
C ASN A 188 -7.36 3.50 14.77
N HIS A 189 -7.94 2.56 15.49
CA HIS A 189 -9.01 1.68 15.01
C HIS A 189 -10.39 2.37 14.90
N ILE A 190 -10.51 3.64 15.29
CA ILE A 190 -11.76 4.40 15.22
C ILE A 190 -11.77 5.22 13.93
N GLU A 191 -10.79 6.10 13.77
CA GLU A 191 -10.73 7.08 12.70
C GLU A 191 -9.91 6.63 11.49
N ARG A 192 -8.97 5.69 11.70
CA ARG A 192 -8.05 5.15 10.67
C ARG A 192 -7.45 6.24 9.77
N PRO A 193 -6.76 7.25 10.33
CA PRO A 193 -6.22 8.36 9.55
C PRO A 193 -5.10 7.88 8.62
N VAL A 194 -5.12 8.34 7.38
CA VAL A 194 -4.13 8.07 6.34
C VAL A 194 -3.64 9.39 5.76
N LEU A 195 -2.33 9.63 5.81
CA LEU A 195 -1.73 10.78 5.14
C LEU A 195 -1.58 10.50 3.64
N VAL A 196 -2.25 11.29 2.81
CA VAL A 196 -2.18 11.17 1.35
C VAL A 196 -1.08 12.08 0.81
N PHE A 197 -0.05 11.51 0.22
CA PHE A 197 0.97 12.24 -0.52
C PHE A 197 0.52 12.46 -1.97
N ASP A 198 0.02 13.65 -2.24
CA ASP A 198 -0.24 14.15 -3.60
C ASP A 198 0.33 15.57 -3.77
N ARG A 199 0.07 16.24 -4.89
CA ARG A 199 0.31 17.67 -5.14
C ARG A 199 -0.08 18.54 -3.94
N HIS A 200 -1.18 18.17 -3.30
CA HIS A 200 -1.66 18.72 -2.04
C HIS A 200 -1.78 17.59 -1.01
N THR A 201 -0.78 17.49 -0.14
CA THR A 201 -0.81 16.56 0.99
C THR A 201 -1.97 16.88 1.91
N HIS A 202 -2.72 15.86 2.30
CA HIS A 202 -3.88 15.96 3.18
C HIS A 202 -4.09 14.65 3.94
N VAL A 203 -4.97 14.65 4.94
CA VAL A 203 -5.38 13.45 5.67
C VAL A 203 -6.74 12.99 5.18
N GLU A 204 -6.87 11.70 4.90
CA GLU A 204 -8.15 11.02 4.70
C GLU A 204 -8.42 10.09 5.89
N TYR A 205 -9.70 9.94 6.26
CA TYR A 205 -10.13 9.07 7.37
C TYR A 205 -10.85 7.83 6.82
N ASP A 206 -10.38 6.65 7.21
CA ASP A 206 -10.84 5.33 6.75
C ASP A 206 -11.11 5.24 5.24
N PRO A 207 -10.10 5.49 4.38
CA PRO A 207 -10.30 5.41 2.95
C PRO A 207 -10.64 3.98 2.51
N HIS A 208 -11.70 3.84 1.72
CA HIS A 208 -12.20 2.56 1.18
C HIS A 208 -12.54 1.49 2.23
N PRO A 209 -13.44 1.79 3.18
CA PRO A 209 -13.73 0.90 4.31
C PRO A 209 -14.29 -0.45 3.84
N HIS A 210 -15.12 -0.46 2.79
CA HIS A 210 -15.68 -1.66 2.19
C HIS A 210 -14.62 -2.63 1.65
N ARG A 211 -13.52 -2.11 1.08
CA ARG A 211 -12.42 -2.96 0.58
C ARG A 211 -11.64 -3.52 1.78
N ARG A 212 -11.28 -2.68 2.75
CA ARG A 212 -10.62 -3.12 3.99
C ARG A 212 -11.40 -4.23 4.70
N GLU A 213 -12.71 -4.05 4.86
CA GLU A 213 -13.60 -5.02 5.50
C GLU A 213 -13.72 -6.32 4.70
N ALA A 214 -13.78 -6.23 3.38
CA ALA A 214 -13.81 -7.39 2.49
C ALA A 214 -12.60 -8.31 2.67
N TRP A 215 -11.42 -7.75 2.99
CA TRP A 215 -10.16 -8.47 3.19
C TRP A 215 -9.78 -8.73 4.65
N ALA A 216 -10.60 -8.36 5.63
CA ALA A 216 -10.21 -8.38 7.05
C ALA A 216 -9.71 -9.75 7.56
N ASP A 217 -10.36 -10.84 7.12
CA ASP A 217 -10.00 -12.21 7.50
C ASP A 217 -9.18 -12.94 6.42
N PHE A 218 -8.70 -12.23 5.41
CA PHE A 218 -7.93 -12.85 4.33
C PHE A 218 -6.45 -12.96 4.72
N SER A 219 -5.89 -14.16 4.64
CA SER A 219 -4.46 -14.42 4.82
C SER A 219 -3.87 -14.99 3.53
N LEU A 220 -2.72 -14.44 3.13
CA LEU A 220 -1.92 -15.02 2.04
C LEU A 220 -1.13 -16.26 2.49
N ALA A 221 -0.91 -16.42 3.80
CA ALA A 221 -0.16 -17.53 4.39
C ALA A 221 -1.00 -18.80 4.54
N ASP A 222 -2.33 -18.69 4.54
CA ASP A 222 -3.25 -19.84 4.65
C ASP A 222 -3.43 -20.59 3.31
N ARG A 223 -2.48 -20.43 2.37
CA ARG A 223 -2.52 -20.96 1.00
C ARG A 223 -1.29 -21.78 0.61
#